data_AF-A0A0G1PRD5-F1
#
_entry.id   AF-A0A0G1PRD5-F1
#
_cell.length_a   1.000
_cell.length_b   1.000
_cell.length_c   1.000
_cell.angle_alpha   90.00
_cell.angle_beta   90.00
_cell.angle_gamma   90.00
#
_symmetry.space_group_name_H-M   'P 1'
#
loop_
_entity.id
_entity.type
_entity.pdbx_description
1 polymer ?
#
loop_
_entity_poly.entity_id
_entity_poly.type
_entity_poly.pdbx_seq_one_letter_code
_entity_poly.pdbx_strand_id
1 'polypeptide(L)'
;MRREKDKRRHGFHSRNKTTKQGFSVLRQIRIQSKKKGDTREKKGRQALEELEQDGLITRVHFSKKWDDWDRQGIDAMVYALNGDKIPIDFKSSRAGVNEHLEKGKEMGERATIPILVKTDEALEEFKQRIIKELKLLEKF
;
A
#
# COMPACT_ATOMS: atom_id res chain seq x y z
N MET A 1 63.57 47.08 1.16
CA MET A 1 62.20 47.43 1.59
C MET A 1 61.29 46.24 1.31
N ARG A 2 60.60 45.75 2.35
CA ARG A 2 59.57 44.69 2.29
C ARG A 2 58.28 45.24 1.69
N ARG A 3 57.56 44.43 0.90
CA ARG A 3 56.08 44.27 0.84
C ARG A 3 55.70 43.57 -0.47
N GLU A 4 54.70 42.72 -0.58
CA GLU A 4 54.07 41.73 0.30
C GLU A 4 53.25 40.89 -0.69
N LYS A 5 53.49 39.58 -0.76
CA LYS A 5 52.76 38.67 -1.65
C LYS A 5 51.34 38.52 -1.10
N ASP A 6 50.37 39.23 -1.68
CA ASP A 6 48.97 39.08 -1.28
C ASP A 6 48.36 37.82 -1.94
N LYS A 7 48.50 36.70 -1.23
CA LYS A 7 47.84 35.42 -1.51
C LYS A 7 46.36 35.55 -1.13
N ARG A 8 45.48 35.85 -2.09
CA ARG A 8 44.03 35.63 -1.91
C ARG A 8 43.58 34.36 -2.62
N ARG A 9 44.01 33.21 -2.09
CA ARG A 9 43.26 31.95 -2.26
C ARG A 9 42.25 31.90 -1.12
N HIS A 10 41.10 32.53 -1.32
CA HIS A 10 39.97 32.29 -0.44
C HIS A 10 39.55 30.84 -0.60
N GLY A 11 39.69 30.10 0.49
CA GLY A 11 39.38 28.69 0.58
C GLY A 11 37.95 28.44 0.14
N PHE A 12 37.81 27.57 -0.85
CA PHE A 12 36.59 26.84 -1.14
C PHE A 12 36.22 26.08 0.14
N HIS A 13 35.40 26.71 0.99
CA HIS A 13 34.88 26.07 2.19
C HIS A 13 33.91 24.98 1.75
N SER A 14 34.45 23.78 1.60
CA SER A 14 33.72 22.53 1.64
C SER A 14 32.86 22.49 2.91
N ARG A 15 31.58 22.82 2.79
CA ARG A 15 30.54 22.48 3.77
C ARG A 15 29.20 22.16 3.11
N ASN A 16 29.18 21.22 2.15
CA ASN A 16 28.03 20.33 2.04
C ASN A 16 28.20 19.19 3.07
N LYS A 17 28.08 19.56 4.35
CA LYS A 17 27.73 18.62 5.42
C LYS A 17 26.20 18.52 5.48
N THR A 18 25.54 18.25 4.35
CA THR A 18 24.24 17.58 4.36
C THR A 18 24.55 16.13 4.71
N THR A 19 24.63 15.94 6.01
CA THR A 19 25.22 14.82 6.72
C THR A 19 24.68 13.49 6.21
N LYS A 20 25.55 12.47 6.13
CA LYS A 20 25.18 11.04 5.99
C LYS A 20 24.03 10.62 6.94
N GLN A 21 23.78 11.38 8.01
CA GLN A 21 22.64 11.26 8.92
C GLN A 21 21.29 11.51 8.25
N GLY A 22 21.13 12.53 7.39
CA GLY A 22 19.86 12.78 6.67
C GLY A 22 19.52 11.66 5.69
N PHE A 23 20.51 11.12 4.98
CA PHE A 23 20.35 9.92 4.14
C PHE A 23 20.03 8.67 4.95
N SER A 24 20.64 8.51 6.13
CA SER A 24 20.36 7.40 7.05
C SER A 24 18.92 7.43 7.58
N VAL A 25 18.42 8.62 7.93
CA VAL A 25 17.04 8.81 8.43
C VAL A 25 16.01 8.52 7.33
N LEU A 26 16.19 9.08 6.12
CA LEU A 26 15.29 8.79 5.00
C LEU A 26 15.29 7.30 4.60
N ARG A 27 16.45 6.65 4.67
CA ARG A 27 16.57 5.20 4.45
C ARG A 27 15.84 4.41 5.55
N GLN A 28 15.97 4.79 6.81
CA GLN A 28 15.23 4.16 7.92
C GLN A 28 13.72 4.35 7.80
N ILE A 29 13.25 5.55 7.47
CA ILE A 29 11.83 5.83 7.21
C ILE A 29 11.32 4.93 6.08
N ARG A 30 12.07 4.82 4.98
CA ARG A 30 11.70 3.94 3.85
C ARG A 30 11.63 2.47 4.26
N ILE A 31 12.57 1.97 5.07
CA ILE A 31 12.57 0.59 5.57
C ILE A 31 11.37 0.33 6.49
N GLN A 32 11.06 1.26 7.40
CA GLN A 32 9.91 1.13 8.30
C GLN A 32 8.58 1.17 7.54
N SER A 33 8.44 2.08 6.56
CA SER A 33 7.25 2.15 5.71
C SER A 33 7.06 0.88 4.88
N LYS A 34 8.15 0.31 4.33
CA LYS A 34 8.09 -0.99 3.62
C LYS A 34 7.64 -2.11 4.53
N LYS A 35 8.26 -2.27 5.70
CA LYS A 35 7.87 -3.29 6.69
C LYS A 35 6.40 -3.18 7.08
N LYS A 36 5.88 -1.96 7.29
CA LYS A 36 4.46 -1.73 7.59
C LYS A 36 3.55 -2.07 6.41
N GLY A 37 3.99 -1.80 5.17
CA GLY A 37 3.30 -2.22 3.95
C GLY A 37 3.20 -3.74 3.86
N ASP A 38 4.32 -4.43 4.01
CA ASP A 38 4.40 -5.90 3.94
C ASP A 38 3.53 -6.57 5.02
N THR A 39 3.50 -6.04 6.25
CA THR A 39 2.62 -6.56 7.32
C THR A 39 1.14 -6.40 6.98
N ARG A 40 0.76 -5.28 6.36
CA ARG A 40 -0.64 -5.01 5.99
C ARG A 40 -1.08 -5.88 4.81
N GLU A 41 -0.24 -6.02 3.80
CA GLU A 41 -0.53 -6.91 2.67
C GLU A 41 -0.63 -8.36 3.15
N LYS A 42 0.27 -8.80 4.04
CA LYS A 42 0.20 -10.13 4.65
C LYS A 42 -1.11 -10.34 5.42
N LYS A 43 -1.56 -9.36 6.20
CA LYS A 43 -2.85 -9.43 6.90
C LYS A 43 -4.03 -9.49 5.91
N GLY A 44 -3.99 -8.71 4.84
CA GLY A 44 -4.94 -8.75 3.72
C GLY A 44 -5.06 -10.15 3.11
N ARG A 45 -3.89 -10.72 2.75
CA ARG A 45 -3.80 -12.08 2.18
C ARG A 45 -4.36 -13.13 3.12
N GLN A 46 -3.90 -13.13 4.38
CA GLN A 46 -4.36 -14.09 5.38
C GLN A 46 -5.88 -14.03 5.60
N ALA A 47 -6.45 -12.82 5.67
CA ALA A 47 -7.89 -12.67 5.84
C ALA A 47 -8.69 -13.27 4.68
N LEU A 48 -8.28 -13.05 3.43
CA LEU A 48 -8.97 -13.62 2.27
C LEU A 48 -8.78 -15.14 2.15
N GLU A 49 -7.61 -15.66 2.49
CA GLU A 49 -7.35 -17.12 2.52
C GLU A 49 -8.22 -17.81 3.58
N GLU A 50 -8.35 -17.23 4.78
CA GLU A 50 -9.25 -17.76 5.80
C GLU A 50 -10.72 -17.69 5.37
N LEU A 51 -11.15 -16.63 4.68
CA LEU A 51 -12.51 -16.56 4.13
C LEU A 51 -12.78 -17.64 3.07
N GLU A 52 -11.77 -18.03 2.28
CA GLU A 52 -11.85 -19.16 1.34
C GLU A 52 -11.96 -20.49 2.09
N GLN A 53 -11.14 -20.69 3.14
CA GLN A 53 -11.19 -21.89 3.99
C GLN A 53 -12.51 -22.02 4.76
N ASP A 54 -13.05 -20.90 5.24
CA ASP A 54 -14.34 -20.81 5.95
C ASP A 54 -15.54 -21.00 4.98
N GLY A 55 -15.30 -21.11 3.67
CA GLY A 55 -16.34 -21.30 2.66
C GLY A 55 -17.21 -20.06 2.42
N LEU A 56 -16.75 -18.87 2.82
CA LEU A 56 -17.45 -17.60 2.65
C LEU A 56 -17.18 -16.95 1.28
N ILE A 57 -16.10 -17.37 0.62
CA ILE A 57 -15.81 -17.12 -0.79
C ILE A 57 -15.43 -18.43 -1.46
N THR A 58 -15.64 -18.54 -2.77
CA THR A 58 -15.29 -19.75 -3.52
C THR A 58 -13.78 -19.87 -3.73
N ARG A 59 -13.11 -18.74 -3.99
CA ARG A 59 -11.68 -18.70 -4.28
C ARG A 59 -11.12 -17.29 -4.15
N VAL A 60 -9.83 -17.18 -3.83
CA VAL A 60 -9.06 -15.94 -4.04
C VAL A 60 -7.83 -16.17 -4.94
N HIS A 61 -7.56 -15.18 -5.80
CA HIS A 61 -6.32 -15.11 -6.57
C HIS A 61 -5.60 -13.79 -6.27
N PHE A 62 -4.35 -13.89 -5.81
CA PHE A 62 -3.52 -12.70 -5.57
C PHE A 62 -2.75 -12.32 -6.81
N SER A 63 -2.62 -11.02 -7.06
CA SER A 63 -1.72 -10.53 -8.10
C SER A 63 -0.27 -10.83 -7.74
N LYS A 64 0.52 -10.98 -8.80
CA LYS A 64 1.97 -11.09 -8.75
C LYS A 64 2.55 -9.80 -9.28
N LYS A 65 3.68 -9.41 -8.71
CA LYS A 65 4.41 -8.23 -9.16
C LYS A 65 4.63 -8.27 -10.68
N TRP A 66 4.26 -7.19 -11.35
CA TRP A 66 4.33 -6.98 -12.80
C TRP A 66 3.35 -7.79 -13.67
N ASP A 67 2.42 -8.52 -13.08
CA ASP A 67 1.34 -9.12 -13.86
C ASP A 67 0.33 -8.06 -14.32
N ASP A 68 -0.63 -8.47 -15.16
CA ASP A 68 -1.61 -7.54 -15.70
C ASP A 68 -2.57 -7.00 -14.63
N TRP A 69 -2.70 -7.67 -13.49
CA TRP A 69 -3.53 -7.23 -12.36
C TRP A 69 -2.82 -6.17 -11.52
N ASP A 70 -1.54 -6.37 -11.20
CA ASP A 70 -0.67 -5.40 -10.53
C ASP A 70 -0.56 -4.10 -11.36
N ARG A 71 -0.47 -4.22 -12.69
CA ARG A 71 -0.51 -3.06 -13.60
C ARG A 71 -1.83 -2.29 -13.55
N GLN A 72 -2.93 -2.97 -13.23
CA GLN A 72 -4.25 -2.39 -13.05
C GLN A 72 -4.51 -1.93 -11.60
N GLY A 73 -3.55 -2.14 -10.68
CA GLY A 73 -3.73 -1.84 -9.26
C GLY A 73 -4.67 -2.81 -8.54
N ILE A 74 -4.82 -4.04 -9.05
CA ILE A 74 -5.56 -5.11 -8.40
C ILE A 74 -4.56 -5.92 -7.55
N ASP A 75 -4.78 -5.98 -6.25
CA ASP A 75 -3.99 -6.80 -5.33
C ASP A 75 -4.53 -8.23 -5.25
N ALA A 76 -5.86 -8.39 -5.34
CA ALA A 76 -6.52 -9.68 -5.31
C ALA A 76 -7.82 -9.68 -6.12
N MET A 77 -8.15 -10.82 -6.71
CA MET A 77 -9.44 -11.12 -7.31
C MET A 77 -10.16 -12.14 -6.43
N VAL A 78 -11.31 -11.74 -5.88
CA VAL A 78 -12.17 -12.60 -5.05
C VAL A 78 -13.30 -13.14 -5.90
N TYR A 79 -13.54 -14.44 -5.79
CA TYR A 79 -14.65 -15.14 -6.43
C TYR A 79 -15.70 -15.41 -5.36
N ALA A 80 -16.78 -14.62 -5.38
CA ALA A 80 -17.87 -14.76 -4.44
C ALA A 80 -18.69 -16.03 -4.73
N LEU A 81 -19.45 -16.49 -3.73
CA LEU A 81 -20.26 -17.72 -3.82
C LEU A 81 -21.33 -17.67 -4.91
N ASN A 82 -21.77 -16.47 -5.28
CA ASN A 82 -22.73 -16.25 -6.36
C ASN A 82 -22.09 -16.21 -7.77
N GLY A 83 -20.78 -16.43 -7.87
CA GLY A 83 -20.02 -16.36 -9.12
C GLY A 83 -19.51 -14.97 -9.49
N ASP A 84 -19.81 -13.93 -8.71
CA ASP A 84 -19.30 -12.58 -8.96
C ASP A 84 -17.77 -12.54 -8.79
N LYS A 85 -17.09 -11.85 -9.71
CA LYS A 85 -15.65 -11.58 -9.63
C LYS A 85 -15.46 -10.18 -9.08
N ILE A 86 -14.81 -10.09 -7.92
CA ILE A 86 -14.67 -8.84 -7.18
C ILE A 86 -13.18 -8.48 -7.09
N PRO A 87 -12.71 -7.51 -7.90
CA PRO A 87 -11.34 -7.01 -7.82
C PRO A 87 -11.15 -6.13 -6.58
N ILE A 88 -10.08 -6.39 -5.83
CA ILE A 88 -9.75 -5.74 -4.56
C ILE A 88 -8.38 -5.07 -4.64
N ASP A 89 -8.26 -3.93 -3.98
CA ASP A 89 -7.03 -3.16 -3.81
C ASP A 89 -6.85 -2.80 -2.32
N PHE A 90 -5.77 -3.24 -1.69
CA PHE A 90 -5.50 -3.00 -0.28
C PHE A 90 -4.86 -1.63 -0.07
N LYS A 91 -5.61 -0.74 0.58
CA LYS A 91 -5.12 0.58 0.97
C LYS A 91 -4.62 0.59 2.40
N SER A 92 -3.49 1.24 2.60
CA SER A 92 -2.85 1.32 3.92
C SER A 92 -3.21 2.58 4.72
N SER A 93 -4.02 3.47 4.11
CA SER A 93 -4.48 4.72 4.71
C SER A 93 -5.87 5.11 4.21
N ARG A 94 -6.62 5.85 5.02
CA ARG A 94 -7.94 6.37 4.66
C ARG A 94 -7.85 7.41 3.53
N ALA A 95 -6.77 8.20 3.51
CA ALA A 95 -6.49 9.11 2.40
C ALA A 95 -6.36 8.34 1.07
N GLY A 96 -5.66 7.21 1.07
CA GLY A 96 -5.54 6.36 -0.11
C GLY A 96 -6.86 5.75 -0.58
N VAL A 97 -7.77 5.42 0.35
CA VAL A 97 -9.13 4.99 0.00
C VAL A 97 -9.91 6.12 -0.65
N ASN A 98 -9.87 7.33 -0.09
CA ASN A 98 -10.60 8.47 -0.64
C ASN A 98 -10.10 8.84 -2.04
N GLU A 99 -8.78 8.90 -2.23
CA GLU A 99 -8.16 9.17 -3.54
C GLU A 99 -8.60 8.13 -4.58
N HIS A 100 -8.66 6.86 -4.19
CA HIS A 100 -9.16 5.78 -5.05
C HIS A 100 -10.62 5.98 -5.46
N LEU A 101 -11.47 6.34 -4.50
CA LEU A 101 -12.88 6.59 -4.73
C LEU A 101 -13.13 7.84 -5.59
N GLU A 102 -12.31 8.87 -5.46
CA GLU A 102 -12.35 10.09 -6.28
C GLU A 102 -11.95 9.81 -7.72
N LYS A 103 -10.82 9.12 -7.94
CA LYS A 103 -10.37 8.69 -9.27
C LYS A 103 -11.39 7.82 -9.98
N GLY A 104 -12.02 6.88 -9.25
CA GLY A 104 -13.09 6.05 -9.81
C GLY A 104 -14.35 6.81 -10.20
N LYS A 105 -14.62 7.99 -9.63
CA LYS A 105 -15.73 8.87 -10.06
C LYS A 105 -15.38 9.61 -11.34
N GLU A 106 -14.14 10.09 -11.46
CA GLU A 106 -13.67 10.82 -12.64
C GLU A 106 -13.63 9.92 -13.89
N MET A 107 -13.28 8.64 -13.72
CA MET A 107 -13.15 7.68 -14.82
C MET A 107 -14.46 6.95 -15.19
N GLY A 108 -15.56 7.21 -14.49
CA GLY A 108 -16.87 6.60 -14.77
C GLY A 108 -17.01 5.12 -14.40
N GLU A 109 -15.92 4.43 -14.08
CA GLU A 109 -15.91 3.04 -13.59
C GLU A 109 -14.97 2.86 -12.40
N ARG A 110 -15.41 2.05 -11.43
CA ARG A 110 -14.55 1.58 -10.34
C ARG A 110 -13.89 0.27 -10.78
N ALA A 111 -12.60 0.35 -11.13
CA ALA A 111 -11.82 -0.83 -11.50
C ALA A 111 -11.67 -1.83 -10.33
N THR A 112 -11.62 -1.35 -9.08
CA THR A 112 -11.43 -2.18 -7.88
C THR A 112 -12.16 -1.63 -6.66
N ILE A 113 -12.43 -2.51 -5.67
CA ILE A 113 -12.93 -2.13 -4.34
C ILE A 113 -11.71 -1.86 -3.43
N PRO A 114 -11.54 -0.63 -2.93
CA PRO A 114 -10.45 -0.32 -2.02
C PRO A 114 -10.77 -0.81 -0.59
N ILE A 115 -9.95 -1.72 -0.06
CA ILE A 115 -10.09 -2.24 1.31
C ILE A 115 -9.02 -1.62 2.20
N LEU A 116 -9.44 -0.86 3.22
CA LEU A 116 -8.51 -0.28 4.19
C LEU A 116 -7.94 -1.35 5.12
N VAL A 117 -6.62 -1.50 5.22
CA VAL A 117 -5.99 -2.40 6.18
C VAL A 117 -5.46 -1.63 7.39
N LYS A 118 -6.07 -1.88 8.57
CA LYS A 118 -5.63 -1.33 9.85
C LYS A 118 -4.68 -2.30 10.55
N THR A 119 -3.60 -1.78 11.14
CA THR A 119 -2.55 -2.57 11.81
C THR A 119 -2.92 -3.06 13.20
N ASP A 120 -3.79 -2.32 13.87
CA ASP A 120 -4.24 -2.49 15.26
C ASP A 120 -5.56 -3.27 15.39
N GLU A 121 -6.29 -3.43 14.29
CA GLU A 121 -7.52 -4.22 14.24
C GLU A 121 -7.21 -5.72 14.35
N ALA A 122 -8.07 -6.48 15.02
CA ALA A 122 -7.93 -7.94 15.08
C ALA A 122 -8.16 -8.57 13.68
N LEU A 123 -7.69 -9.80 13.46
CA LEU A 123 -7.89 -10.47 12.18
C LEU A 123 -9.37 -10.78 11.93
N GLU A 124 -10.07 -11.30 12.96
CA GLU A 124 -11.49 -11.64 12.85
C GLU A 124 -12.36 -10.42 12.55
N GLU A 125 -12.13 -9.30 13.26
CA GLU A 125 -12.82 -8.03 12.99
C GLU A 125 -12.58 -7.55 11.55
N PHE A 126 -11.35 -7.74 11.05
CA PHE A 126 -11.00 -7.38 9.68
C PHE A 126 -11.72 -8.28 8.65
N LYS A 127 -11.85 -9.59 8.91
CA LYS A 127 -12.64 -10.50 8.05
C LYS A 127 -14.10 -10.06 7.98
N GLN A 128 -14.73 -9.77 9.12
CA GLN A 128 -16.13 -9.30 9.17
C GLN A 128 -16.31 -7.99 8.39
N ARG A 129 -15.32 -7.10 8.43
CA ARG A 129 -15.33 -5.87 7.63
C ARG A 129 -15.21 -6.14 6.13
N ILE A 130 -14.33 -7.04 5.70
CA ILE A 130 -14.24 -7.46 4.29
C ILE A 130 -15.59 -8.01 3.82
N ILE A 131 -16.20 -8.92 4.59
CA ILE A 131 -17.51 -9.51 4.26
C ILE A 131 -18.55 -8.42 4.01
N LYS A 132 -18.60 -7.40 4.89
CA LYS A 132 -19.51 -6.27 4.77
C LYS A 132 -19.19 -5.37 3.57
N GLU A 133 -17.92 -5.02 3.38
CA GLU A 133 -17.48 -4.13 2.28
C GLU A 133 -17.71 -4.79 0.90
N LEU A 134 -17.52 -6.11 0.80
CA LEU A 134 -17.75 -6.89 -0.42
C LEU A 134 -19.21 -7.35 -0.59
N LYS A 135 -20.06 -7.12 0.41
CA LYS A 135 -21.48 -7.55 0.42
C LYS A 135 -21.68 -9.04 0.15
N LEU A 136 -20.75 -9.88 0.60
CA LEU A 136 -20.74 -11.32 0.30
C LEU A 136 -21.98 -12.06 0.80
N LEU A 137 -22.67 -11.51 1.82
CA LEU A 137 -23.83 -12.12 2.47
C LEU A 137 -25.15 -11.38 2.19
N GLU A 138 -25.15 -10.27 1.44
CA GLU A 138 -26.38 -9.48 1.20
C GLU A 138 -27.23 -9.99 0.01
N LYS A 139 -26.78 -11.04 -0.68
CA LYS A 139 -27.45 -11.59 -1.89
C LYS A 139 -28.03 -13.01 -1.72
N PHE A 140 -28.08 -13.54 -0.50
CA PHE A 140 -28.71 -14.83 -0.19
C PHE A 140 -30.02 -14.62 0.57
#